data_AF-A0A348P4G7-F1
#
_entry.id   AF-A0A348P4G7-F1
#
_cell.length_a   1.000
_cell.length_b   1.000
_cell.length_c   1.000
_cell.angle_alpha   90.00
_cell.angle_beta   90.00
_cell.angle_gamma   90.00
#
_symmetry.space_group_name_H-M   'P 1'
#
loop_
_entity.id
_entity.type
_entity.pdbx_description
1 polymer ?
#
loop_
_entity_poly.entity_id
_entity_poly.type
_entity_poly.pdbx_seq_one_letter_code
_entity_poly.pdbx_strand_id
1 'polypeptide(L)'
;MQGDGFMIENTVPGTVIPQAEKEGMFSVFRPMIKATGGLSLGQVCSITGLEPAVIQNWVKRGFVAHPVNKKYFERQLARILLISSLRDAMKIDSIGELMGMVNGDANDESDDIISEEQLYDYLCEIIAMLKEKGFSQQNIERSIRKVAEDYKSSNGKNVKRLEQALNVMVYAYVSAQLKRRADQSFAKLKEEVD
;
A
#
# COMPACT_ATOMS: atom_id res chain seq x y z
N MET A 1 3.45 24.90 -20.75
CA MET A 1 2.52 23.76 -20.91
C MET A 1 2.64 22.89 -19.67
N GLN A 2 1.81 23.13 -18.66
CA GLN A 2 1.66 22.19 -17.55
C GLN A 2 1.00 20.95 -18.14
N GLY A 3 1.69 19.81 -18.08
CA GLY A 3 1.11 18.56 -18.52
C GLY A 3 -0.14 18.27 -17.69
N ASP A 4 -1.24 17.95 -18.36
CA ASP A 4 -2.42 17.29 -17.79
C ASP A 4 -2.06 15.89 -17.29
N GLY A 5 -1.13 15.82 -16.34
CA GLY A 5 -0.84 14.62 -15.58
C GLY A 5 -2.06 14.30 -14.71
N PHE A 6 -2.50 13.05 -14.75
CA PHE A 6 -3.51 12.53 -13.83
C PHE A 6 -3.20 12.98 -12.39
N MET A 7 -4.01 13.89 -11.83
CA MET A 7 -3.90 14.25 -10.41
C MET A 7 -4.45 13.08 -9.60
N ILE A 8 -3.53 12.26 -9.10
CA ILE A 8 -3.76 11.22 -8.08
C ILE A 8 -4.04 11.91 -6.75
N GLU A 9 -4.85 11.30 -5.88
CA GLU A 9 -5.05 11.82 -4.53
C GLU A 9 -3.70 12.07 -3.84
N ASN A 10 -3.58 13.26 -3.23
CA ASN A 10 -2.45 13.64 -2.41
C ASN A 10 -2.62 13.03 -1.01
N THR A 11 -2.81 11.72 -0.93
CA THR A 11 -2.72 10.95 0.32
C THR A 11 -1.64 9.89 0.21
N VAL A 12 -1.08 9.52 1.36
CA VAL A 12 -0.13 8.40 1.43
C VAL A 12 -0.90 7.11 1.11
N PRO A 13 -0.37 6.18 0.27
CA PRO A 13 -1.08 4.97 -0.13
C PRO A 13 -1.73 4.19 1.02
N GLY A 14 -3.01 3.87 0.89
CA GLY A 14 -3.74 3.09 1.90
C GLY A 14 -4.10 3.86 3.19
N THR A 15 -3.90 5.18 3.21
CA THR A 15 -4.24 6.06 4.33
C THR A 15 -5.23 7.15 3.94
N VAL A 16 -5.75 7.85 4.95
CA VAL A 16 -6.44 9.14 4.80
C VAL A 16 -5.52 10.34 5.10
N ILE A 17 -4.22 10.10 5.27
CA ILE A 17 -3.24 11.14 5.63
C ILE A 17 -2.80 11.86 4.35
N PRO A 18 -2.88 13.19 4.30
CA PRO A 18 -2.35 13.96 3.18
C PRO A 18 -0.87 13.68 2.94
N GLN A 19 -0.49 13.45 1.70
CA GLN A 19 0.89 13.31 1.29
C GLN A 19 1.55 14.69 1.26
N ALA A 20 2.30 15.02 2.31
CA ALA A 20 3.18 16.19 2.30
C ALA A 20 4.35 15.96 1.32
N GLU A 21 4.99 17.02 0.84
CA GLU A 21 6.05 16.99 -0.20
C GLU A 21 7.24 16.07 0.13
N LYS A 22 7.39 15.61 1.38
CA LYS A 22 8.49 14.75 1.84
C LYS A 22 8.04 13.50 2.63
N GLU A 23 6.74 13.24 2.72
CA GLU A 23 6.19 12.13 3.48
C GLU A 23 5.70 11.03 2.54
N GLY A 24 6.37 9.88 2.54
CA GLY A 24 6.07 8.80 1.59
C GLY A 24 6.69 7.46 1.95
N MET A 25 6.97 7.23 3.23
CA MET A 25 7.61 6.01 3.71
C MET A 25 7.01 5.60 5.05
N PHE A 26 7.03 4.31 5.34
CA PHE A 26 6.65 3.70 6.60
C PHE A 26 7.34 4.34 7.82
N SER A 27 8.53 4.90 7.63
CA SER A 27 9.29 5.61 8.67
C SER A 27 8.49 6.72 9.36
N VAL A 28 7.50 7.33 8.70
CA VAL A 28 6.63 8.34 9.30
C VAL A 28 5.76 7.80 10.44
N PHE A 29 5.43 6.50 10.42
CA PHE A 29 4.60 5.87 11.47
C PHE A 29 5.41 5.38 12.66
N ARG A 30 6.73 5.15 12.50
CA ARG A 30 7.60 4.59 13.55
C ARG A 30 7.61 5.41 14.84
N PRO A 31 7.70 6.76 14.82
CA PRO A 31 7.63 7.56 16.04
C PRO A 31 6.32 7.35 16.81
N MET A 32 5.19 7.25 16.10
CA MET A 32 3.87 7.03 16.70
C MET A 32 3.76 5.64 17.34
N ILE A 33 4.24 4.60 16.64
CA ILE A 33 4.28 3.21 17.14
C ILE A 33 5.13 3.15 18.42
N LYS A 34 6.33 3.74 18.39
CA LYS A 34 7.25 3.77 19.54
C LYS A 34 6.67 4.51 20.73
N ALA A 35 6.11 5.70 20.52
CA ALA A 35 5.56 6.52 21.59
C ALA A 35 4.37 5.86 22.31
N THR A 36 3.64 4.98 21.63
CA THR A 36 2.41 4.36 22.14
C THR A 36 2.58 2.91 22.58
N GLY A 37 3.79 2.33 22.41
CA GLY A 37 4.05 0.92 22.64
C GLY A 37 3.21 0.02 21.72
N GLY A 38 3.02 0.44 20.46
CA GLY A 38 2.11 -0.20 19.51
C GLY A 38 0.74 0.50 19.43
N LEU A 39 0.18 0.53 18.22
CA LEU A 39 -1.06 1.25 17.92
C LEU A 39 -2.28 0.48 18.39
N SER A 40 -3.25 1.19 18.97
CA SER A 40 -4.59 0.64 19.19
C SER A 40 -5.36 0.51 17.87
N LEU A 41 -6.42 -0.31 17.86
CA LEU A 41 -7.30 -0.41 16.69
C LEU A 41 -7.86 0.95 16.26
N GLY A 42 -8.25 1.81 17.21
CA GLY A 42 -8.74 3.15 16.92
C GLY A 42 -7.70 4.01 16.18
N GLN A 43 -6.43 3.96 16.58
CA GLN A 43 -5.35 4.68 15.89
C GLN A 43 -5.11 4.15 14.48
N VAL A 44 -5.17 2.84 14.27
CA VAL A 44 -5.08 2.25 12.93
C VAL A 44 -6.26 2.69 12.06
N CYS A 45 -7.47 2.75 12.61
CA CYS A 45 -8.66 3.26 11.91
C CYS A 45 -8.47 4.75 11.54
N SER A 46 -7.94 5.57 12.45
CA SER A 46 -7.66 7.00 12.16
C SER A 46 -6.63 7.20 11.04
N ILE A 47 -5.64 6.32 10.93
CA ILE A 47 -4.63 6.37 9.84
C ILE A 47 -5.24 5.93 8.51
N THR A 48 -6.01 4.84 8.53
CA THR A 48 -6.47 4.15 7.31
C THR A 48 -7.81 4.65 6.79
N GLY A 49 -8.63 5.27 7.65
CA GLY A 49 -10.04 5.56 7.37
C GLY A 49 -10.94 4.32 7.36
N LEU A 50 -10.44 3.15 7.77
CA LEU A 50 -11.19 1.90 7.75
C LEU A 50 -12.00 1.72 9.04
N GLU A 51 -13.17 1.12 8.89
CA GLU A 51 -13.98 0.72 10.04
C GLU A 51 -13.31 -0.41 10.86
N PRO A 52 -13.44 -0.41 12.19
CA PRO A 52 -12.85 -1.43 13.06
C PRO A 52 -13.17 -2.87 12.63
N ALA A 53 -14.41 -3.11 12.20
CA ALA A 53 -14.87 -4.43 11.77
C ALA A 53 -14.14 -4.95 10.52
N VAL A 54 -13.69 -4.05 9.62
CA VAL A 54 -12.95 -4.42 8.41
C VAL A 54 -11.57 -4.97 8.79
N ILE A 55 -10.82 -4.24 9.62
CA ILE A 55 -9.49 -4.66 10.08
C ILE A 55 -9.59 -5.95 10.89
N GLN A 56 -10.57 -6.05 11.79
CA GLN A 56 -10.80 -7.27 12.57
C GLN A 56 -11.16 -8.47 11.69
N ASN A 57 -11.92 -8.26 10.60
CA ASN A 57 -12.22 -9.31 9.64
C ASN A 57 -10.94 -9.81 8.94
N TRP A 58 -10.03 -8.92 8.56
CA TRP A 58 -8.77 -9.29 7.94
C TRP A 58 -7.86 -10.10 8.88
N VAL A 59 -7.80 -9.71 10.16
CA VAL A 59 -7.09 -10.48 11.19
C VAL A 59 -7.75 -11.86 11.38
N LYS A 60 -9.07 -11.92 11.52
CA LYS A 60 -9.79 -13.20 11.71
C LYS A 60 -9.61 -14.16 10.54
N ARG A 61 -9.47 -13.64 9.31
CA ARG A 61 -9.26 -14.42 8.09
C ARG A 61 -7.80 -14.75 7.80
N GLY A 62 -6.86 -14.28 8.63
CA GLY A 62 -5.44 -14.56 8.48
C GLY A 62 -4.72 -13.72 7.42
N PHE A 63 -5.35 -12.67 6.88
CA PHE A 63 -4.67 -11.78 5.92
C PHE A 63 -3.68 -10.82 6.59
N VAL A 64 -3.91 -10.53 7.87
CA VAL A 64 -3.08 -9.69 8.72
C VAL A 64 -2.75 -10.47 9.98
N ALA A 65 -1.49 -10.39 10.43
CA ALA A 65 -1.06 -11.05 11.66
C ALA A 65 -1.89 -10.59 12.87
N HIS A 66 -2.05 -11.46 13.86
CA HIS A 66 -2.74 -11.09 15.09
C HIS A 66 -2.05 -9.91 15.80
N PRO A 67 -2.82 -8.97 16.39
CA PRO A 67 -2.24 -7.89 17.18
C PRO A 67 -1.63 -8.45 18.48
N VAL A 68 -0.44 -7.97 18.84
CA VAL A 68 0.26 -8.37 20.07
C VAL A 68 -0.27 -7.55 21.22
N ASN A 69 -0.83 -8.18 22.25
CA ASN A 69 -1.46 -7.50 23.40
C ASN A 69 -2.49 -6.43 22.96
N LYS A 70 -3.28 -6.74 21.93
CA LYS A 70 -4.28 -5.82 21.32
C LYS A 70 -3.65 -4.59 20.65
N LYS A 71 -2.35 -4.61 20.36
CA LYS A 71 -1.63 -3.54 19.67
C LYS A 71 -1.12 -4.02 18.30
N TYR A 72 -1.14 -3.09 17.35
CA TYR A 72 -0.62 -3.25 16.00
C TYR A 72 0.77 -2.60 15.93
N PHE A 73 1.75 -3.33 15.43
CA PHE A 73 3.12 -2.88 15.26
C PHE A 73 3.44 -2.73 13.77
N GLU A 74 4.73 -2.62 13.45
CA GLU A 74 5.21 -2.28 12.12
C GLU A 74 4.68 -3.25 11.05
N ARG A 75 4.90 -4.56 11.22
CA ARG A 75 4.40 -5.62 10.33
C ARG A 75 2.89 -5.54 10.09
N GLN A 76 2.08 -5.50 11.15
CA GLN A 76 0.62 -5.49 10.99
C GLN A 76 0.14 -4.21 10.31
N LEU A 77 0.70 -3.06 10.67
CA LEU A 77 0.32 -1.80 10.06
C LEU A 77 0.69 -1.78 8.58
N ALA A 78 1.92 -2.17 8.21
CA ALA A 78 2.36 -2.22 6.83
C ALA A 78 1.47 -3.14 5.97
N ARG A 79 1.16 -4.35 6.46
CA ARG A 79 0.23 -5.27 5.80
C ARG A 79 -1.17 -4.66 5.62
N ILE A 80 -1.70 -3.97 6.63
CA ILE A 80 -2.98 -3.26 6.56
C ILE A 80 -2.94 -2.16 5.50
N LEU A 81 -1.87 -1.37 5.44
CA LEU A 81 -1.73 -0.29 4.47
C LEU A 81 -1.59 -0.81 3.04
N LEU A 82 -0.87 -1.91 2.84
CA LEU A 82 -0.80 -2.61 1.55
C LEU A 82 -2.19 -3.11 1.12
N ILE A 83 -2.92 -3.80 1.99
CA ILE A 83 -4.29 -4.25 1.68
C ILE A 83 -5.21 -3.06 1.38
N SER A 84 -5.16 -2.02 2.21
CA SER A 84 -5.93 -0.78 2.04
C SER A 84 -5.66 -0.10 0.71
N SER A 85 -4.41 -0.12 0.23
CA SER A 85 -3.99 0.45 -1.04
C SER A 85 -4.58 -0.27 -2.26
N LEU A 86 -4.94 -1.54 -2.14
CA LEU A 86 -5.30 -2.42 -3.27
C LEU A 86 -6.78 -2.80 -3.30
N ARG A 87 -7.47 -2.76 -2.15
CA ARG A 87 -8.82 -3.31 -1.94
C ARG A 87 -9.93 -2.75 -2.82
N ASP A 88 -9.75 -1.55 -3.38
CA ASP A 88 -10.78 -0.93 -4.23
C ASP A 88 -10.73 -1.44 -5.68
N ALA A 89 -9.61 -2.06 -6.07
CA ALA A 89 -9.38 -2.64 -7.39
C ALA A 89 -9.24 -4.18 -7.36
N MET A 90 -8.90 -4.76 -6.22
CA MET A 90 -8.69 -6.21 -6.06
C MET A 90 -9.57 -6.80 -4.96
N LYS A 91 -9.99 -8.06 -5.14
CA LYS A 91 -10.65 -8.84 -4.09
C LYS A 91 -9.65 -9.16 -2.98
N ILE A 92 -10.12 -9.13 -1.73
CA ILE A 92 -9.26 -9.38 -0.55
C ILE A 92 -8.56 -10.75 -0.60
N ASP A 93 -9.23 -11.79 -1.11
CA ASP A 93 -8.62 -13.12 -1.26
C ASP A 93 -7.44 -13.09 -2.25
N SER A 94 -7.58 -12.39 -3.38
CA SER A 94 -6.49 -12.22 -4.36
C SER A 94 -5.36 -11.36 -3.83
N ILE A 95 -5.64 -10.38 -2.96
CA ILE A 95 -4.60 -9.64 -2.25
C ILE A 95 -3.87 -10.58 -1.28
N GLY A 96 -4.60 -11.41 -0.53
CA GLY A 96 -4.01 -12.42 0.36
C GLY A 96 -3.09 -13.39 -0.38
N GLU A 97 -3.53 -13.90 -1.54
CA GLU A 97 -2.70 -14.75 -2.41
C GLU A 97 -1.45 -14.01 -2.91
N LEU A 98 -1.58 -12.78 -3.39
CA LEU A 98 -0.45 -11.95 -3.82
C LEU A 98 0.56 -11.76 -2.68
N MET A 99 0.08 -11.43 -1.49
CA MET A 99 0.93 -11.23 -0.32
C MET A 99 1.60 -12.54 0.10
N GLY A 100 0.90 -13.68 0.05
CA GLY A 100 1.47 -14.99 0.37
C GLY A 100 2.50 -15.50 -0.65
N MET A 101 2.42 -15.04 -1.91
CA MET A 101 3.49 -15.32 -2.88
C MET A 101 4.79 -14.60 -2.49
N VAL A 102 4.72 -13.43 -1.85
CA VAL A 102 5.87 -12.62 -1.45
C VAL A 102 6.37 -13.03 -0.07
N ASN A 103 5.49 -13.05 0.93
CA ASN A 103 5.80 -13.12 2.36
C ASN A 103 4.95 -14.16 3.09
N GLY A 104 4.70 -15.30 2.44
CA GLY A 104 4.10 -16.47 3.07
C GLY A 104 2.86 -16.21 3.94
N ASP A 105 2.81 -16.85 5.11
CA ASP A 105 1.75 -16.66 6.08
C ASP A 105 1.89 -15.31 6.80
N ALA A 106 0.78 -14.63 7.07
CA ALA A 106 0.85 -13.33 7.74
C ALA A 106 1.47 -13.40 9.16
N ASN A 107 1.41 -14.55 9.82
CA ASN A 107 1.91 -14.80 11.18
C ASN A 107 3.27 -15.49 11.23
N ASP A 108 3.88 -15.80 10.09
CA ASP A 108 5.21 -16.41 9.99
C ASP A 108 6.11 -15.50 9.14
N GLU A 109 7.35 -15.29 9.55
CA GLU A 109 8.33 -14.48 8.81
C GLU A 109 9.46 -15.32 8.19
N SER A 110 9.46 -16.63 8.46
CA SER A 110 10.59 -17.50 8.14
C SER A 110 10.83 -17.68 6.64
N ASP A 111 9.81 -17.46 5.82
CA ASP A 111 9.84 -17.54 4.37
C ASP A 111 9.65 -16.18 3.66
N ASP A 112 9.69 -15.08 4.41
CA ASP A 112 9.54 -13.73 3.87
C ASP A 112 10.65 -13.42 2.85
N ILE A 113 10.24 -12.98 1.66
CA ILE A 113 11.18 -12.42 0.67
C ILE A 113 11.71 -11.09 1.19
N ILE A 114 10.86 -10.26 1.80
CA ILE A 114 11.14 -8.90 2.23
C ILE A 114 10.25 -8.53 3.42
N SER A 115 10.66 -7.61 4.30
CA SER A 115 9.74 -7.17 5.36
C SER A 115 8.52 -6.41 4.80
N GLU A 116 7.39 -6.48 5.49
CA GLU A 116 6.15 -5.78 5.08
C GLU A 116 6.34 -4.26 4.96
N GLU A 117 7.09 -3.68 5.90
CA GLU A 117 7.41 -2.25 5.94
C GLU A 117 8.21 -1.85 4.71
N GLN A 118 9.21 -2.64 4.35
CA GLN A 118 10.06 -2.37 3.20
C GLN A 118 9.30 -2.57 1.88
N LEU A 119 8.41 -3.56 1.80
CA LEU A 119 7.52 -3.75 0.65
C LEU A 119 6.55 -2.58 0.48
N TYR A 120 5.99 -2.07 1.58
CA TYR A 120 5.18 -0.87 1.58
C TYR A 120 5.97 0.39 1.19
N ASP A 121 7.20 0.54 1.68
CA ASP A 121 8.12 1.61 1.27
C ASP A 121 8.38 1.58 -0.24
N TYR A 122 8.63 0.40 -0.81
CA TYR A 122 8.81 0.24 -2.26
C TYR A 122 7.59 0.67 -3.05
N LEU A 123 6.38 0.25 -2.63
CA LEU A 123 5.15 0.70 -3.28
C LEU A 123 5.05 2.23 -3.23
N CYS A 124 5.26 2.85 -2.06
CA CYS A 124 5.15 4.29 -1.91
C CYS A 124 6.18 5.06 -2.77
N GLU A 125 7.44 4.62 -2.80
CA GLU A 125 8.49 5.24 -3.63
C GLU A 125 8.18 5.09 -5.13
N ILE A 126 7.68 3.92 -5.57
CA ILE A 126 7.25 3.74 -6.96
C ILE A 126 6.13 4.72 -7.31
N ILE A 127 5.09 4.83 -6.47
CA ILE A 127 3.98 5.76 -6.71
C ILE A 127 4.47 7.21 -6.74
N ALA A 128 5.37 7.61 -5.85
CA ALA A 128 5.96 8.95 -5.86
C ALA A 128 6.71 9.24 -7.18
N MET A 129 7.55 8.32 -7.64
CA MET A 129 8.25 8.46 -8.92
C MET A 129 7.28 8.54 -10.12
N LEU A 130 6.18 7.80 -10.07
CA LEU A 130 5.17 7.81 -11.15
C LEU A 130 4.32 9.08 -11.15
N LYS A 131 4.06 9.69 -9.99
CA LYS A 131 3.43 11.02 -9.91
C LYS A 131 4.25 12.08 -10.64
N GLU A 132 5.58 12.03 -10.55
CA GLU A 132 6.48 12.96 -11.24
C GLU A 132 6.66 12.65 -12.74
N LYS A 133 6.82 11.36 -13.08
CA LYS A 133 7.24 10.93 -14.43
C LYS A 133 6.08 10.52 -15.33
N GLY A 134 4.89 10.33 -14.77
CA GLY A 134 3.70 9.83 -15.44
C GLY A 134 3.60 8.30 -15.47
N PHE A 135 2.38 7.82 -15.65
CA PHE A 135 2.02 6.41 -15.66
C PHE A 135 2.15 5.82 -17.06
N SER A 136 3.31 5.22 -17.34
CA SER A 136 3.55 4.41 -18.53
C SER A 136 4.18 3.09 -18.12
N GLN A 137 4.00 2.04 -18.93
CA GLN A 137 4.64 0.75 -18.68
C GLN A 137 6.16 0.90 -18.47
N GLN A 138 6.82 1.72 -19.30
CA GLN A 138 8.25 1.97 -19.19
C GLN A 138 8.64 2.63 -17.85
N ASN A 139 7.85 3.60 -17.38
CA ASN A 139 8.10 4.26 -16.10
C ASN A 139 7.85 3.32 -14.91
N ILE A 140 6.79 2.51 -14.97
CA ILE A 140 6.49 1.50 -13.93
C ILE A 140 7.66 0.53 -13.80
N GLU A 141 8.09 -0.07 -14.91
CA GLU A 141 9.20 -1.03 -14.89
C GLU A 141 10.53 -0.39 -14.43
N ARG A 142 10.82 0.86 -14.83
CA ARG A 142 12.00 1.58 -14.35
C ARG A 142 11.94 1.85 -12.85
N SER A 143 10.79 2.31 -12.34
CA SER A 143 10.61 2.59 -10.91
C SER A 143 10.74 1.31 -10.08
N ILE A 144 10.11 0.20 -10.50
CA ILE A 144 10.23 -1.10 -9.81
C ILE A 144 11.69 -1.57 -9.78
N ARG A 145 12.37 -1.54 -10.94
CA ARG A 145 13.78 -1.95 -11.02
C ARG A 145 14.68 -1.13 -10.10
N LYS A 146 14.40 0.16 -9.98
CA LYS A 146 15.16 1.10 -9.13
C LYS A 146 14.97 0.80 -7.65
N VAL A 147 13.74 0.67 -7.15
CA VAL A 147 13.52 0.40 -5.71
C VAL A 147 14.02 -0.98 -5.30
N ALA A 148 13.93 -1.95 -6.21
CA ALA A 148 14.42 -3.31 -5.98
C ALA A 148 15.94 -3.46 -6.18
N GLU A 149 16.69 -2.40 -6.51
CA GLU A 149 18.15 -2.49 -6.71
C GLU A 149 18.87 -2.97 -5.45
N ASP A 150 18.54 -2.40 -4.29
CA ASP A 150 19.17 -2.73 -3.01
C ASP A 150 18.86 -4.18 -2.57
N TYR A 151 17.72 -4.72 -3.01
CA TYR A 151 17.32 -6.10 -2.73
C TYR A 151 18.08 -7.14 -3.58
N LYS A 152 18.72 -6.76 -4.70
CA LYS A 152 19.33 -7.70 -5.67
C LYS A 152 20.51 -8.53 -5.13
N SER A 153 20.91 -8.36 -3.87
CA SER A 153 22.10 -8.94 -3.28
C SER A 153 21.99 -10.42 -2.84
N SER A 154 20.81 -11.06 -2.89
CA SER A 154 20.59 -12.33 -2.16
C SER A 154 20.00 -13.51 -2.95
N ASN A 155 19.08 -13.34 -3.92
CA ASN A 155 18.52 -14.46 -4.71
C ASN A 155 17.71 -14.01 -5.95
N GLY A 156 18.19 -14.31 -7.16
CA GLY A 156 17.55 -13.86 -8.42
C GLY A 156 16.10 -14.31 -8.64
N LYS A 157 15.67 -15.46 -8.08
CA LYS A 157 14.26 -15.90 -8.19
C LYS A 157 13.33 -15.06 -7.31
N ASN A 158 13.79 -14.68 -6.12
CA ASN A 158 13.03 -13.85 -5.18
C ASN A 158 12.90 -12.42 -5.70
N VAL A 159 13.96 -11.87 -6.31
CA VAL A 159 13.93 -10.56 -6.98
C VAL A 159 12.84 -10.54 -8.05
N LYS A 160 12.81 -11.53 -8.95
CA LYS A 160 11.80 -11.57 -10.03
C LYS A 160 10.37 -11.64 -9.49
N ARG A 161 10.15 -12.43 -8.43
CA ARG A 161 8.82 -12.54 -7.80
C ARG A 161 8.41 -11.22 -7.15
N LEU A 162 9.33 -10.56 -6.44
CA LEU A 162 9.10 -9.26 -5.83
C LEU A 162 8.75 -8.19 -6.89
N GLU A 163 9.52 -8.12 -7.98
CA GLU A 163 9.25 -7.18 -9.09
C GLU A 163 7.87 -7.43 -9.72
N GLN A 164 7.49 -8.70 -9.91
CA GLN A 164 6.16 -9.06 -10.42
C GLN A 164 5.04 -8.68 -9.45
N ALA A 165 5.23 -8.90 -8.15
CA ALA A 165 4.25 -8.52 -7.15
C ALA A 165 4.07 -7.00 -7.07
N LEU A 166 5.17 -6.23 -7.03
CA LEU A 166 5.15 -4.77 -7.08
C LEU A 166 4.43 -4.25 -8.32
N ASN A 167 4.64 -4.88 -9.48
CA ASN A 167 3.93 -4.52 -10.71
C ASN A 167 2.40 -4.68 -10.57
N VAL A 168 1.94 -5.81 -10.00
CA VAL A 168 0.51 -6.03 -9.72
C VAL A 168 -0.02 -4.98 -8.74
N MET A 169 0.72 -4.69 -7.67
CA MET A 169 0.34 -3.69 -6.66
C MET A 169 0.19 -2.29 -7.28
N VAL A 170 1.12 -1.88 -8.14
CA VAL A 170 1.07 -0.59 -8.83
C VAL A 170 -0.14 -0.51 -9.75
N TYR A 171 -0.41 -1.53 -10.56
CA TYR A 171 -1.59 -1.53 -11.44
C TYR A 171 -2.89 -1.46 -10.64
N ALA A 172 -3.01 -2.22 -9.56
CA ALA A 172 -4.19 -2.20 -8.71
C ALA A 172 -4.38 -0.85 -8.02
N TYR A 173 -3.31 -0.27 -7.46
CA TYR A 173 -3.35 1.06 -6.85
C TYR A 173 -3.78 2.13 -7.86
N VAL A 174 -3.15 2.17 -9.04
CA VAL A 174 -3.49 3.15 -10.08
C VAL A 174 -4.92 2.95 -10.57
N SER A 175 -5.37 1.71 -10.74
CA SER A 175 -6.75 1.40 -11.14
C SER A 175 -7.77 1.89 -10.11
N ALA A 176 -7.47 1.74 -8.81
CA ALA A 176 -8.31 2.28 -7.74
C ALA A 176 -8.42 3.82 -7.82
N GLN A 177 -7.30 4.50 -8.07
CA GLN A 177 -7.27 5.96 -8.23
C GLN A 177 -8.08 6.44 -9.44
N LEU A 178 -7.94 5.77 -10.58
CA LEU A 178 -8.73 6.07 -11.79
C LEU A 178 -10.24 5.90 -11.54
N LYS A 179 -10.62 4.82 -10.86
CA LYS A 179 -12.01 4.57 -10.49
C LYS A 179 -12.56 5.67 -9.58
N ARG A 180 -11.86 6.03 -8.49
CA ARG A 180 -12.28 7.11 -7.58
C ARG A 180 -12.48 8.42 -8.33
N ARG A 181 -11.59 8.76 -9.25
CA ARG A 181 -11.71 9.97 -10.06
C ARG A 181 -12.93 9.94 -10.97
N ALA A 182 -13.22 8.80 -11.60
CA ALA A 182 -14.43 8.64 -12.40
C ALA A 182 -15.69 8.83 -11.54
N ASP A 183 -15.73 8.25 -10.34
CA ASP A 183 -16.84 8.38 -9.40
C ASP A 183 -17.03 9.85 -8.95
N GLN A 184 -15.94 10.57 -8.66
CA GLN A 184 -15.97 12.00 -8.30
C GLN A 184 -16.45 12.87 -9.46
N SER A 185 -15.96 12.63 -10.69
CA SER A 185 -16.41 13.35 -11.88
C SER A 185 -17.89 13.11 -12.16
N PHE A 186 -18.36 11.89 -11.97
CA PHE A 186 -19.78 11.55 -12.11
C PHE A 186 -20.66 12.21 -11.04
N ALA A 187 -20.20 12.26 -9.78
CA ALA A 187 -20.90 12.95 -8.71
C ALA A 187 -21.05 14.46 -8.98
N LYS A 188 -19.98 15.13 -9.42
CA LYS A 188 -20.03 16.55 -9.82
C LYS A 188 -21.01 16.81 -10.95
N LEU A 189 -21.02 15.94 -11.96
CA LEU A 189 -21.96 16.05 -13.07
C LEU A 189 -23.43 15.97 -12.60
N LYS A 190 -23.72 15.17 -11.56
CA LYS A 190 -25.07 15.12 -10.99
C LYS A 190 -25.46 16.43 -10.31
N GLU A 191 -24.55 17.01 -9.52
CA GLU A 191 -24.78 18.28 -8.81
C GLU A 191 -25.01 19.48 -9.76
N GLU A 192 -24.45 19.44 -10.98
CA GLU A 192 -24.65 20.49 -11.99
C GLU A 192 -25.96 20.38 -12.77
N VAL A 193 -26.60 19.20 -12.76
CA VAL A 193 -27.83 18.91 -13.52
C VAL A 193 -29.08 19.03 -12.64
N ASP A 194 -28.93 18.95 -11.32
CA ASP A 194 -29.99 19.16 -10.31
C ASP A 194 -30.19 20.65 -9.96
#